data_AF-A0A527NZU9-F1
#
_entry.id   AF-A0A527NZU9-F1
#
_cell.length_a   1.000
_cell.length_b   1.000
_cell.length_c   1.000
_cell.angle_alpha   90.00
_cell.angle_beta   90.00
_cell.angle_gamma   90.00
#
_symmetry.space_group_name_H-M   'P 1'
#
loop_
_entity.id
_entity.type
_entity.pdbx_description
1 polymer ?
#
loop_
_entity_poly.entity_id
_entity_poly.type
_entity_poly.pdbx_seq_one_letter_code
_entity_poly.pdbx_strand_id
1 'polypeptide(L)' 'MAALRRTGDVWHRLLSVPLARSERDVAQEHRDIADAVIARDVARACAAIASHM' A
#
# COMPACT_ATOMS: atom_id res chain seq x y z
N MET A 1 33.55 -0.78 -14.40
CA MET A 1 32.69 -1.21 -13.27
C MET A 1 31.34 -0.48 -13.34
N ALA A 2 30.45 -0.88 -14.26
CA ALA A 2 29.12 -0.28 -14.43
C ALA A 2 28.13 -1.34 -14.93
N ALA A 3 27.85 -2.32 -14.07
CA ALA A 3 26.96 -3.43 -14.36
C ALA A 3 26.01 -3.72 -13.18
N LEU A 4 25.32 -2.69 -12.69
CA LEU A 4 24.33 -2.86 -11.61
C LEU A 4 23.17 -1.85 -11.73
N ARG A 5 22.54 -1.77 -12.91
CA ARG A 5 21.44 -0.82 -13.16
C ARG A 5 20.35 -1.37 -14.10
N ARG A 6 20.13 -2.70 -14.11
CA ARG A 6 19.19 -3.38 -15.02
C ARG A 6 18.18 -4.33 -14.34
N THR A 7 18.13 -4.34 -13.01
CA THR A 7 17.27 -5.28 -12.25
C THR A 7 16.19 -4.60 -11.42
N GLY A 8 16.16 -3.27 -11.32
CA GLY A 8 15.13 -2.55 -10.54
C GLY A 8 13.81 -2.35 -11.31
N ASP A 9 13.91 -2.34 -12.63
CA ASP A 9 12.88 -1.99 -13.59
C ASP A 9 11.96 -3.18 -13.95
N VAL A 10 12.45 -4.41 -13.79
CA VAL A 10 11.67 -5.63 -14.04
C VAL A 10 10.62 -5.87 -12.95
N TRP A 11 10.96 -5.63 -11.67
CA TRP A 11 10.03 -5.80 -10.56
C TRP A 11 8.86 -4.81 -10.60
N HIS A 12 9.16 -3.54 -10.92
CA HIS A 12 8.13 -2.52 -11.07
C HIS A 12 7.10 -2.87 -12.16
N ARG A 13 7.54 -3.58 -13.22
CA ARG A 13 6.69 -3.97 -14.35
C ARG A 13 5.86 -5.23 -14.08
N LEU A 14 6.37 -6.16 -13.26
CA LEU A 14 5.70 -7.43 -12.96
C LEU A 14 4.63 -7.30 -11.86
N LEU A 15 4.75 -6.30 -10.99
CA LEU A 15 3.81 -6.05 -9.89
C LEU A 15 2.80 -4.93 -10.20
N SER A 16 2.96 -4.20 -11.30
CA SER A 16 1.99 -3.22 -11.75
C SER A 16 0.81 -3.92 -12.42
N VAL A 17 -0.08 -4.53 -11.64
CA VAL A 17 -1.44 -4.78 -12.10
C VAL A 17 -2.01 -3.42 -12.50
N PRO A 18 -2.49 -3.24 -13.74
CA PRO A 18 -3.24 -2.04 -14.10
C PRO A 18 -4.61 -2.17 -13.42
N LEU A 19 -4.64 -1.85 -12.12
CA LEU A 19 -5.87 -1.69 -11.39
C LEU A 19 -6.61 -0.54 -12.07
N ALA A 20 -7.84 -0.82 -12.54
CA ALA A 20 -8.76 0.22 -12.94
C ALA A 20 -8.72 1.32 -11.87
N ARG A 21 -8.26 2.52 -12.25
CA ARG A 21 -8.17 3.67 -11.34
C ARG A 21 -9.59 4.14 -11.03
N SER A 22 -10.28 3.45 -10.13
CA SER A 22 -11.22 4.15 -9.26
C SER A 22 -10.42 5.12 -8.40
N GLU A 23 -10.98 6.30 -8.13
CA GLU A 23 -10.44 7.42 -7.34
C GLU A 23 -10.22 7.08 -5.86
N ARG A 24 -9.75 5.86 -5.57
CA ARG A 24 -9.53 5.38 -4.22
C ARG A 24 -8.15 5.82 -3.75
N ASP A 25 -8.10 6.65 -2.73
CA ASP A 25 -6.85 7.05 -2.08
C ASP A 25 -6.37 5.96 -1.10
N VAL A 26 -5.79 4.90 -1.68
CA VAL A 26 -5.21 3.77 -0.93
C VAL A 26 -4.12 4.24 0.03
N ALA A 27 -3.39 5.30 -0.31
CA ALA A 27 -2.32 5.81 0.53
C ALA A 27 -2.87 6.44 1.82
N GLN A 28 -3.99 7.15 1.74
CA GLN A 28 -4.65 7.68 2.93
C GLN A 28 -5.20 6.56 3.80
N GLU A 29 -5.83 5.56 3.20
CA GLU A 29 -6.39 4.42 3.94
C GLU A 29 -5.30 3.63 4.71
N HIS A 30 -4.13 3.43 4.10
CA HIS A 30 -2.98 2.81 4.78
C HIS A 30 -2.44 3.66 5.93
N ARG A 31 -2.43 4.99 5.78
CA ARG A 31 -2.08 5.89 6.89
C ARG A 31 -3.05 5.76 8.05
N ASP A 32 -4.36 5.74 7.77
CA ASP A 32 -5.38 5.65 8.81
C ASP A 32 -5.32 4.33 9.59
N ILE A 33 -5.01 3.22 8.91
CA ILE A 33 -4.76 1.92 9.55
C ILE A 33 -3.49 1.98 10.41
N ALA A 34 -2.39 2.50 9.86
CA ALA A 34 -1.11 2.59 10.57
C ALA A 34 -1.22 3.45 11.84
N ASP A 35 -1.90 4.59 11.76
CA ASP A 35 -2.14 5.48 12.89
C ASP A 35 -2.94 4.79 14.01
N ALA A 36 -3.99 4.03 13.65
CA ALA A 36 -4.77 3.27 14.62
C ALA A 36 -3.94 2.17 15.30
N VAL A 37 -3.10 1.47 14.54
CA VAL A 37 -2.20 0.42 15.08
C VAL A 37 -1.13 1.03 16.00
N ILE A 38 -0.49 2.14 15.60
CA ILE A 38 0.52 2.84 16.41
C ILE A 38 -0.09 3.34 17.72
N ALA A 39 -1.32 3.86 17.66
CA ALA A 39 -2.08 4.27 18.85
C ALA A 39 -2.57 3.10 19.72
N ARG A 40 -2.39 1.85 19.26
CA ARG A 40 -2.91 0.62 19.89
C ARG A 40 -4.44 0.62 20.05
N ASP A 41 -5.14 1.34 19.17
CA ASP A 41 -6.60 1.35 19.11
C ASP A 41 -7.08 0.18 18.24
N VAL A 42 -7.27 -0.96 18.90
CA VAL A 42 -7.64 -2.22 18.24
C VAL A 42 -8.98 -2.12 17.52
N ALA A 43 -9.97 -1.47 18.12
CA ALA A 43 -11.30 -1.36 17.55
C ALA A 43 -11.27 -0.54 16.26
N ARG A 44 -10.59 0.62 16.29
CA ARG A 44 -10.43 1.47 15.12
C ARG A 44 -9.60 0.79 14.03
N ALA A 45 -8.53 0.09 14.39
CA ALA A 45 -7.70 -0.62 13.42
C ALA A 45 -8.49 -1.73 12.70
N CYS A 46 -9.25 -2.54 13.44
CA CYS A 46 -10.09 -3.59 12.86
C CYS A 46 -11.17 -3.01 11.93
N ALA A 47 -11.82 -1.90 12.32
CA ALA A 47 -12.82 -1.24 11.49
C ALA A 47 -12.20 -0.68 10.19
N ALA A 48 -11.04 -0.03 10.28
CA ALA A 48 -10.33 0.51 9.12
C ALA A 48 -9.86 -0.59 8.16
N ILE A 49 -9.36 -1.72 8.69
CA ILE A 49 -8.98 -2.88 7.87
C ILE A 49 -10.20 -3.49 7.19
N ALA A 50 -11.31 -3.67 7.91
CA ALA A 50 -12.54 -4.23 7.35
C ALA A 50 -13.12 -3.35 6.24
N SER A 51 -13.04 -2.02 6.38
CA SER A 51 -13.44 -1.08 5.34
C SER A 51 -12.48 -1.02 4.15
N HIS A 52 -11.23 -1.48 4.32
CA HIS A 52 -10.21 -1.46 3.28
C HIS A 52 -10.27 -2.70 2.35
N MET A 53 -10.80 -3.83 2.84
CA MET A 53 -10.97 -5.07 2.07
C MET A 53 -12.14 -4.96 1.09
#